data_AF-A0A8C0QKX3-F1
#
_entry.id   AF-A0A8C0QKX3-F1
#
_cell.length_a   1.000
_cell.length_b   1.000
_cell.length_c   1.000
_cell.angle_alpha   90.00
_cell.angle_beta   90.00
_cell.angle_gamma   90.00
#
_symmetry.space_group_name_H-M   'P 1'
#
loop_
_entity.id
_entity.type
_entity.pdbx_description
1 polymer ?
#
loop_
_entity_poly.entity_id
_entity_poly.type
_entity_poly.pdbx_seq_one_letter_code
_entity_poly.pdbx_strand_id
1 'polypeptide(L)'
;MSEWQRIFVQNLTVPPHSQRRRHLPRESIAFQCVLKYVEGNLIKQRVLESLSEVEYQLRLSLFDISYRHFFGRTWKSTTRPLKAVPGQPPKVVFNETIYFHTSLNHPSIVTVVEVVAAAKKREGTHQDLSCGFGILHLFNTKDLASQLQLYHGTPRALLHPLLQDLIEQNKYMTVIENTHLQYTLRPHPPLETMYHLLPENMLVSGLQKIPGLLLTHGETSKGSFHSDSCMCKSDHRTVRLA
;
A
#
# COMPACT_ATOMS: atom_id res chain seq x y z
N MET A 1 -9.71 10.01 26.77
CA MET A 1 -8.24 10.23 26.68
C MET A 1 -7.51 9.08 25.98
N SER A 2 -7.75 7.81 26.33
CA SER A 2 -7.04 6.64 25.73
C SER A 2 -7.24 6.45 24.23
N GLU A 3 -8.44 6.72 23.70
CA GLU A 3 -8.72 6.55 22.27
C GLU A 3 -7.98 7.56 21.39
N TRP A 4 -7.94 8.83 21.78
CA TRP A 4 -7.20 9.87 21.07
C TRP A 4 -5.70 9.62 21.08
N GLN A 5 -5.15 9.16 22.21
CA GLN A 5 -3.74 8.78 22.29
C GLN A 5 -3.43 7.61 21.34
N ARG A 6 -4.31 6.60 21.28
CA ARG A 6 -4.19 5.49 20.33
C ARG A 6 -4.23 5.98 18.88
N ILE A 7 -5.18 6.85 18.54
CA ILE A 7 -5.29 7.45 17.21
C ILE A 7 -4.02 8.23 16.87
N PHE A 8 -3.54 9.09 17.78
CA PHE A 8 -2.35 9.89 17.54
C PHE A 8 -1.11 9.01 17.27
N VAL A 9 -0.86 8.02 18.13
CA VAL A 9 0.26 7.08 17.97
C VAL A 9 0.14 6.29 16.65
N GLN A 10 -1.07 5.89 16.26
CA GLN A 10 -1.33 5.20 14.99
C GLN A 10 -1.19 6.10 13.74
N ASN A 11 -1.18 7.41 13.92
CA ASN A 11 -1.05 8.40 12.85
C ASN A 11 0.32 9.09 12.82
N LEU A 12 1.28 8.66 13.66
CA LEU A 12 2.66 9.11 13.56
C LEU A 12 3.26 8.70 12.20
N THR A 13 3.80 9.67 11.48
CA THR A 13 4.48 9.46 10.21
C THR A 13 5.97 9.68 10.36
N VAL A 14 6.77 8.85 9.70
CA VAL A 14 8.20 9.07 9.58
C VAL A 14 8.39 10.15 8.51
N PRO A 15 9.03 11.29 8.80
CA PRO A 15 9.18 12.32 7.81
C PRO A 15 10.21 11.93 6.72
N PRO A 16 10.15 12.53 5.51
CA PRO A 16 11.16 12.31 4.47
C PRO A 16 12.58 12.62 4.94
N HIS A 17 13.58 12.07 4.25
CA HIS A 17 14.99 12.32 4.57
C HIS A 17 15.29 13.84 4.59
N SER A 18 16.12 14.29 5.53
CA SER A 18 16.33 15.72 5.81
C SER A 18 16.86 16.49 4.59
N GLN A 19 17.65 15.84 3.73
CA GLN A 19 18.16 16.45 2.51
C GLN A 19 17.06 16.72 1.46
N ARG A 20 16.00 15.92 1.41
CA ARG A 20 14.84 16.18 0.53
C ARG A 20 14.02 17.37 1.02
N ARG A 21 13.90 17.57 2.33
CA ARG A 21 13.11 18.67 2.91
C ARG A 21 13.64 20.06 2.59
N ARG A 22 14.94 20.19 2.29
CA ARG A 22 15.57 21.47 1.97
C ARG A 22 15.22 22.00 0.58
N HIS A 23 14.72 21.13 -0.31
CA HIS A 23 14.48 21.43 -1.71
C HIS A 23 13.07 21.01 -2.18
N LEU A 24 12.09 20.98 -1.27
CA LEU A 24 10.72 20.58 -1.60
C LEU A 24 10.12 21.53 -2.66
N PRO A 25 9.71 21.01 -3.83
CA PRO A 25 8.83 21.74 -4.74
C PRO A 25 7.56 22.16 -3.98
N ARG A 26 6.97 23.30 -4.37
CA ARG A 26 5.72 23.78 -3.75
C ARG A 26 4.48 22.97 -4.14
N GLU A 27 4.59 22.16 -5.20
CA GLU A 27 3.47 21.44 -5.76
C GLU A 27 3.61 19.93 -5.51
N SER A 28 2.52 19.34 -5.05
CA SER A 28 2.42 17.91 -4.80
C SER A 28 1.67 17.24 -5.94
N ILE A 29 2.12 16.06 -6.34
CA ILE A 29 1.44 15.23 -7.34
C ILE A 29 0.59 14.20 -6.61
N ALA A 30 -0.68 14.13 -6.98
CA ALA A 30 -1.62 13.15 -6.46
C ALA A 30 -1.61 11.86 -7.28
N PHE A 31 -1.76 10.74 -6.60
CA PHE A 31 -1.77 9.41 -7.20
C PHE A 31 -2.95 8.58 -6.71
N GLN A 32 -3.43 7.71 -7.60
CA GLN A 32 -4.29 6.59 -7.27
C GLN A 32 -3.56 5.30 -7.64
N CYS A 33 -3.43 4.40 -6.66
CA CYS A 33 -2.89 3.07 -6.82
C CYS A 33 -3.98 2.04 -6.51
N VAL A 34 -4.24 1.10 -7.43
CA VAL A 34 -5.16 -0.02 -7.20
C VAL A 34 -4.36 -1.32 -7.17
N LEU A 35 -4.42 -2.03 -6.06
CA LEU A 35 -3.80 -3.34 -5.87
C LEU A 35 -4.87 -4.41 -6.08
N LYS A 36 -4.82 -5.12 -7.20
CA LYS A 36 -5.91 -6.01 -7.64
C LYS A 36 -5.80 -7.38 -6.99
N TYR A 37 -4.79 -8.15 -7.36
CA TYR A 37 -4.58 -9.49 -6.85
C TYR A 37 -3.12 -9.88 -6.92
N VAL A 38 -2.72 -10.79 -6.03
CA VAL A 38 -1.45 -11.50 -6.15
C VAL A 38 -1.73 -12.89 -6.68
N GLU A 39 -1.03 -13.28 -7.74
CA GLU A 39 -1.12 -14.59 -8.36
C GLU A 39 0.23 -15.29 -8.28
N GLY A 40 0.23 -16.59 -8.00
CA GLY A 40 1.44 -17.40 -7.89
C GLY A 40 1.60 -18.09 -6.55
N ASN A 41 2.75 -18.75 -6.36
CA ASN A 41 3.00 -19.60 -5.19
C ASN A 41 3.66 -18.80 -4.06
N LEU A 42 2.83 -18.06 -3.33
CA LEU A 42 3.25 -17.11 -2.30
C LEU A 42 4.02 -17.71 -1.11
N ILE A 43 3.76 -18.97 -0.77
CA ILE A 43 4.41 -19.64 0.36
C ILE A 43 4.70 -21.09 -0.02
N LYS A 44 5.94 -21.53 0.20
CA LYS A 44 6.30 -22.94 0.08
C LYS A 44 5.45 -23.77 1.05
N GLN A 45 4.77 -24.78 0.51
CA GLN A 45 3.81 -25.67 1.19
C GLN A 45 4.28 -26.16 2.58
N ARG A 46 5.58 -26.42 2.76
CA ARG A 46 6.18 -26.84 4.04
C ARG A 46 6.05 -25.83 5.20
N VAL A 47 5.99 -24.52 4.91
CA VAL A 47 5.77 -23.49 5.94
C VAL A 47 4.29 -23.44 6.33
N LEU A 48 3.41 -23.68 5.35
CA LEU A 48 1.96 -23.67 5.51
C LEU A 48 1.43 -24.86 6.34
N GLU A 49 2.10 -26.02 6.29
CA GLU A 49 1.73 -27.24 7.04
C GLU A 49 1.66 -27.04 8.57
N SER A 50 2.44 -26.09 9.10
CA SER A 50 2.47 -25.75 10.53
C SER A 50 1.41 -24.72 10.96
N LEU A 51 0.74 -24.09 10.00
CA LEU A 51 -0.14 -22.94 10.20
C LEU A 51 -1.61 -23.34 10.01
N SER A 52 -2.48 -22.78 10.83
CA SER A 52 -3.94 -22.89 10.70
C SER A 52 -4.48 -21.54 10.24
N GLU A 53 -5.43 -21.54 9.30
CA GLU A 53 -6.12 -20.33 8.80
C GLU A 53 -5.14 -19.24 8.33
N VAL A 54 -4.58 -19.41 7.14
CA VAL A 54 -3.66 -18.42 6.54
C VAL A 54 -4.42 -17.46 5.64
N GLU A 55 -4.40 -16.20 6.03
CA GLU A 55 -4.84 -15.08 5.21
C GLU A 55 -3.65 -14.21 4.81
N TYR A 56 -3.84 -13.39 3.79
CA TYR A 56 -2.80 -12.54 3.23
C TYR A 56 -3.17 -11.07 3.34
N GLN A 57 -2.19 -10.23 3.58
CA GLN A 57 -2.29 -8.78 3.72
C GLN A 57 -1.23 -8.13 2.84
N LEU A 58 -1.58 -7.00 2.21
CA LEU A 58 -0.62 -6.12 1.56
C LEU A 58 -0.21 -5.01 2.53
N ARG A 59 1.08 -4.67 2.51
CA ARG A 59 1.62 -3.52 3.25
C ARG A 59 2.36 -2.60 2.30
N LEU A 60 1.98 -1.33 2.27
CA LEU A 60 2.56 -0.33 1.38
C LEU A 60 3.34 0.68 2.19
N SER A 61 4.60 0.93 1.83
CA SER A 61 5.44 1.95 2.46
C SER A 61 6.15 2.79 1.40
N LEU A 62 6.37 4.08 1.69
CA LEU A 62 7.18 4.93 0.83
C LEU A 62 8.67 4.77 1.16
N PHE A 63 9.52 4.78 0.14
CA PHE A 63 10.95 4.57 0.29
C PHE A 63 11.73 5.49 -0.66
N ASP A 64 12.79 6.11 -0.15
CA ASP A 64 13.76 6.84 -0.97
C ASP A 64 14.99 5.97 -1.17
N ILE A 65 15.16 5.47 -2.40
CA ILE A 65 16.28 4.62 -2.81
C ILE A 65 17.62 5.33 -2.57
N SER A 66 17.72 6.63 -2.89
CA SER A 66 18.98 7.37 -2.81
C SER A 66 19.50 7.48 -1.37
N TYR A 67 18.59 7.57 -0.40
CA TYR A 67 18.94 7.70 1.01
C TYR A 67 18.70 6.43 1.83
N ARG A 68 18.20 5.35 1.19
CA ARG A 68 17.78 4.10 1.84
C ARG A 68 16.90 4.36 3.05
N HIS A 69 15.87 5.19 2.86
CA HIS A 69 15.07 5.73 3.94
C HIS A 69 13.59 5.45 3.72
N PHE A 70 12.97 4.70 4.63
CA PHE A 70 11.52 4.57 4.68
C PHE A 70 10.91 5.83 5.29
N PHE A 71 9.81 6.30 4.73
CA PHE A 71 9.10 7.46 5.23
C PHE A 71 7.58 7.31 5.05
N GLY A 72 6.84 8.29 5.57
CA GLY A 72 5.39 8.24 5.70
C GLY A 72 4.96 7.23 6.76
N ARG A 73 3.85 6.56 6.49
CA ARG A 73 3.32 5.46 7.31
C ARG A 73 3.04 4.26 6.42
N THR A 74 3.33 3.07 6.93
CA THR A 74 2.94 1.82 6.28
C THR A 74 1.43 1.66 6.30
N TRP A 75 0.80 1.70 5.14
CA TRP A 75 -0.60 1.31 4.97
C TRP A 75 -0.71 -0.22 4.97
N LYS A 76 -1.82 -0.75 5.50
CA LYS A 76 -2.08 -2.20 5.56
C LYS A 76 -3.48 -2.48 5.01
N SER A 77 -3.60 -3.48 4.14
CA SER A 77 -4.90 -3.93 3.65
C SER A 77 -5.67 -4.73 4.69
N THR A 78 -6.95 -4.95 4.40
CA THR A 78 -7.68 -6.06 5.00
C THR A 78 -7.03 -7.40 4.65
N THR A 79 -7.13 -8.39 5.54
CA THR A 79 -6.66 -9.74 5.25
C THR A 79 -7.62 -10.42 4.28
N ARG A 80 -7.07 -11.25 3.38
CA ARG A 80 -7.81 -11.93 2.32
C ARG A 80 -7.37 -13.38 2.19
N PRO A 81 -8.29 -14.33 1.98
CA PRO A 81 -7.94 -15.74 1.84
C PRO A 81 -7.32 -16.04 0.46
N LEU A 82 -6.50 -17.08 0.41
CA LEU A 82 -6.04 -17.66 -0.86
C LEU A 82 -7.19 -18.39 -1.55
N LYS A 83 -7.42 -18.08 -2.81
CA LYS A 83 -8.40 -18.77 -3.66
C LYS A 83 -7.65 -19.67 -4.63
N ALA A 84 -7.88 -20.98 -4.53
CA ALA A 84 -7.42 -21.96 -5.49
C ALA A 84 -8.63 -22.47 -6.28
N VAL A 85 -8.60 -22.30 -7.60
CA VAL A 85 -9.62 -22.82 -8.52
C VAL A 85 -8.95 -23.90 -9.37
N PRO A 86 -9.56 -25.10 -9.55
CA PRO A 86 -8.98 -26.14 -10.39
C PRO A 86 -8.64 -25.61 -11.79
N GLY A 87 -7.41 -25.86 -12.25
CA GLY A 87 -6.93 -25.41 -13.57
C GLY A 87 -6.51 -23.94 -13.65
N GLN A 88 -6.56 -23.17 -12.56
CA GLN A 88 -6.03 -21.79 -12.51
C GLN A 88 -4.92 -21.66 -11.46
N PRO A 89 -3.95 -20.75 -11.66
CA PRO A 89 -2.97 -20.44 -10.63
C PRO A 89 -3.66 -19.90 -9.37
N PRO A 90 -3.15 -20.25 -8.17
CA PRO A 90 -3.71 -19.75 -6.92
C PRO A 90 -3.53 -18.24 -6.83
N LYS A 91 -4.58 -17.55 -6.34
CA LYS A 91 -4.58 -16.09 -6.26
C LYS A 91 -5.23 -15.56 -4.99
N VAL A 92 -4.74 -14.43 -4.51
CA VAL A 92 -5.37 -13.64 -3.44
C VAL A 92 -5.90 -12.35 -4.06
N VAL A 93 -7.21 -12.12 -3.96
CA VAL A 93 -7.85 -10.92 -4.51
C VAL A 93 -8.03 -9.88 -3.41
N PHE A 94 -7.47 -8.68 -3.62
CA PHE A 94 -7.50 -7.56 -2.68
C PHE A 94 -8.46 -6.46 -3.16
N ASN A 95 -8.30 -6.00 -4.41
CA ASN A 95 -9.02 -4.85 -4.99
C ASN A 95 -9.01 -3.62 -4.07
N GLU A 96 -7.86 -3.32 -3.49
CA GLU A 96 -7.69 -2.19 -2.58
C GLU A 96 -7.24 -0.96 -3.39
N THR A 97 -7.93 0.16 -3.18
CA THR A 97 -7.59 1.44 -3.81
C THR A 97 -6.97 2.36 -2.77
N ILE A 98 -5.76 2.84 -3.06
CA ILE A 98 -4.95 3.70 -2.22
C ILE A 98 -4.76 5.03 -2.92
N TYR A 99 -4.97 6.11 -2.19
CA TYR A 99 -4.73 7.48 -2.59
C TYR A 99 -3.61 8.05 -1.74
N PHE A 100 -2.77 8.86 -2.36
CA PHE A 100 -1.73 9.63 -1.68
C PHE A 100 -1.27 10.76 -2.58
N HIS A 101 -0.55 11.70 -2.01
CA HIS A 101 0.15 12.71 -2.78
C HIS A 101 1.52 12.97 -2.18
N THR A 102 2.46 13.37 -3.03
CA THR A 102 3.83 13.71 -2.63
C THR A 102 4.37 14.85 -3.48
N SER A 103 5.09 15.77 -2.83
CA SER A 103 5.90 16.80 -3.47
C SER A 103 7.30 16.30 -3.82
N LEU A 104 7.66 15.09 -3.38
CA LEU A 104 8.94 14.44 -3.66
C LEU A 104 8.97 13.88 -5.10
N ASN A 105 8.96 14.78 -6.08
CA ASN A 105 9.05 14.43 -7.49
C ASN A 105 10.48 14.04 -7.88
N HIS A 106 10.87 12.81 -7.56
CA HIS A 106 12.20 12.28 -7.87
C HIS A 106 12.13 10.77 -8.18
N PRO A 107 12.84 10.27 -9.22
CA PRO A 107 12.78 8.85 -9.62
C PRO A 107 13.20 7.84 -8.53
N SER A 108 13.97 8.28 -7.53
CA SER A 108 14.36 7.43 -6.39
C SER A 108 13.23 7.18 -5.39
N ILE A 109 12.13 7.92 -5.49
CA ILE A 109 10.99 7.80 -4.60
C ILE A 109 10.07 6.72 -5.16
N VAL A 110 9.90 5.66 -4.39
CA VAL A 110 9.15 4.47 -4.77
C VAL A 110 8.18 4.06 -3.67
N THR A 111 7.18 3.27 -4.04
CA THR A 111 6.34 2.54 -3.10
C THR A 111 6.84 1.10 -3.02
N VAL A 112 7.09 0.62 -1.81
CA VAL A 112 7.42 -0.78 -1.55
C VAL A 112 6.14 -1.50 -1.12
N VAL A 113 5.79 -2.56 -1.85
CA VAL A 113 4.64 -3.42 -1.54
C VAL A 113 5.14 -4.73 -0.94
N GLU A 114 4.80 -5.01 0.31
CA GLU A 114 5.08 -6.29 0.95
C GLU A 114 3.81 -7.15 0.98
N VAL A 115 3.96 -8.43 0.64
CA VAL A 115 2.91 -9.44 0.83
C VAL A 115 3.20 -10.17 2.14
N VAL A 116 2.24 -10.15 3.07
CA VAL A 116 2.38 -10.76 4.40
C VAL A 116 1.29 -11.80 4.60
N ALA A 117 1.69 -13.00 4.98
CA ALA A 117 0.78 -14.01 5.50
C ALA A 117 0.52 -13.76 6.98
N ALA A 118 -0.73 -13.50 7.33
CA ALA A 118 -1.23 -13.47 8.68
C ALA A 118 -1.79 -14.85 9.00
N ALA A 119 -1.13 -15.58 9.89
CA ALA A 119 -1.49 -16.95 10.24
C ALA A 119 -1.65 -17.10 11.75
N LYS A 120 -2.45 -18.09 12.15
CA LYS A 120 -2.53 -18.52 13.53
C LYS A 120 -1.75 -19.82 13.68
N LYS A 121 -0.80 -19.86 14.63
CA LYS A 121 -0.17 -21.13 15.01
C LYS A 121 -1.21 -22.02 15.66
N ARG A 122 -1.00 -23.34 15.61
CA ARG A 122 -1.84 -24.33 16.31
C ARG A 122 -1.96 -24.06 17.82
N GLU A 123 -0.95 -23.42 18.40
CA GLU A 123 -0.89 -22.97 19.80
C GLU A 123 -1.72 -21.70 20.09
N GLY A 124 -2.38 -21.13 19.08
CA GLY A 124 -3.24 -19.96 19.22
C GLY A 124 -2.54 -18.60 19.04
N THR A 125 -1.20 -18.57 18.97
CA THR A 125 -0.44 -17.32 18.75
C THR A 125 -0.53 -16.86 17.30
N HIS A 126 -0.80 -15.58 17.07
CA HIS A 126 -0.73 -14.97 15.73
C HIS A 126 0.72 -14.80 15.28
N GLN A 127 1.00 -15.09 14.02
CA GLN A 127 2.30 -14.91 13.39
C GLN A 127 2.13 -14.28 12.01
N ASP A 128 2.86 -13.18 11.80
CA ASP A 128 2.99 -12.54 10.49
C ASP A 128 4.27 -13.03 9.82
N LEU A 129 4.18 -13.48 8.58
CA LEU A 129 5.30 -13.94 7.77
C LEU A 129 5.34 -13.16 6.46
N SER A 130 6.50 -12.58 6.14
CA SER A 130 6.68 -11.93 4.84
C SER A 130 6.83 -12.99 3.76
N CYS A 131 6.00 -12.90 2.73
CA CYS A 131 6.00 -13.78 1.56
C CYS A 131 6.86 -13.22 0.42
N GLY A 132 7.29 -11.96 0.53
CA GLY A 132 8.06 -11.24 -0.45
C GLY A 132 7.61 -9.79 -0.59
N PHE A 133 8.36 -9.03 -1.37
CA PHE A 133 8.05 -7.62 -1.61
C PHE A 133 8.39 -7.20 -3.05
N GLY A 134 7.70 -6.17 -3.55
CA GLY A 134 7.96 -5.57 -4.85
C GLY A 134 8.19 -4.06 -4.73
N ILE A 135 8.80 -3.47 -5.75
CA ILE A 135 9.14 -2.04 -5.83
C ILE A 135 8.35 -1.39 -6.97
N LEU A 136 7.51 -0.42 -6.63
CA LEU A 136 6.65 0.29 -7.56
C LEU A 136 7.16 1.72 -7.74
N HIS A 137 7.61 2.04 -8.96
CA HIS A 137 8.11 3.36 -9.32
C HIS A 137 6.96 4.33 -9.59
N LEU A 138 6.95 5.46 -8.90
CA LEU A 138 5.83 6.40 -8.94
C LEU A 138 5.74 7.22 -10.23
N PHE A 139 6.90 7.61 -10.78
CA PHE A 139 7.00 8.60 -11.85
C PHE A 139 7.34 8.01 -13.22
N ASN A 140 7.40 6.68 -13.34
CA ASN A 140 7.79 5.98 -14.56
C ASN A 140 6.62 5.16 -15.18
N THR A 141 5.41 5.26 -14.62
CA THR A 141 4.27 4.50 -15.11
C THR A 141 3.51 5.29 -16.17
N LYS A 142 3.60 4.86 -17.43
CA LYS A 142 2.53 5.13 -18.41
C LYS A 142 1.27 4.43 -17.89
N ASP A 143 0.09 5.07 -17.97
CA ASP A 143 -1.20 4.63 -17.40
C ASP A 143 -1.63 3.22 -17.88
N LEU A 144 -1.01 2.17 -17.35
CA LEU A 144 -1.17 0.80 -17.79
C LEU A 144 -1.27 -0.13 -16.59
N ALA A 145 -2.29 -0.98 -16.62
CA ALA A 145 -2.35 -2.13 -15.74
C ALA A 145 -1.06 -2.94 -15.91
N SER A 146 -0.30 -3.05 -14.83
CA SER A 146 1.04 -3.59 -14.84
C SER A 146 1.17 -4.72 -13.83
N GLN A 147 2.10 -5.63 -14.11
CA GLN A 147 2.48 -6.71 -13.21
C GLN A 147 3.73 -6.27 -12.44
N LEU A 148 3.68 -6.35 -11.12
CA LEU A 148 4.79 -6.10 -10.23
C LEU A 148 5.45 -7.43 -9.88
N GLN A 149 6.72 -7.57 -10.22
CA GLN A 149 7.54 -8.69 -9.78
C GLN A 149 7.77 -8.61 -8.26
N LEU A 150 7.76 -9.77 -7.61
CA LEU A 150 8.04 -9.89 -6.19
C LEU A 150 9.42 -10.52 -5.99
N TYR A 151 10.11 -10.08 -4.94
CA TYR A 151 11.41 -10.57 -4.52
C TYR A 151 11.30 -11.29 -3.17
N HIS A 152 12.14 -12.30 -2.98
CA HIS A 152 12.26 -12.99 -1.70
C HIS A 152 12.78 -12.07 -0.59
N GLY A 153 12.41 -12.38 0.65
CA GLY A 153 12.86 -11.66 1.84
C GLY A 153 11.84 -10.63 2.33
N THR A 154 12.34 -9.62 3.05
CA THR A 154 11.52 -8.56 3.64
C THR A 154 11.98 -7.19 3.11
N PRO A 155 11.13 -6.15 3.11
CA PRO A 155 11.52 -4.80 2.72
C PRO A 155 12.76 -4.24 3.46
N ARG A 156 13.08 -4.78 4.65
CA ARG A 156 14.31 -4.42 5.39
C ARG A 156 15.59 -4.72 4.61
N ALA A 157 15.55 -5.64 3.65
CA ALA A 157 16.68 -5.91 2.75
C ALA A 157 17.15 -4.63 2.04
N LEU A 158 16.23 -3.71 1.72
CA LEU A 158 16.51 -2.43 1.06
C LEU A 158 17.40 -1.49 1.89
N LEU A 159 17.53 -1.73 3.20
CA LEU A 159 18.43 -1.00 4.09
C LEU A 159 19.86 -1.59 4.11
N HIS A 160 20.06 -2.74 3.46
CA HIS A 160 21.32 -3.44 3.52
C HIS A 160 22.41 -2.71 2.71
N PRO A 161 23.61 -2.47 3.27
CA PRO A 161 24.66 -1.71 2.59
C PRO A 161 25.16 -2.31 1.28
N LEU A 162 24.95 -3.60 1.04
CA LEU A 162 25.36 -4.29 -0.20
C LEU A 162 24.35 -4.17 -1.36
N LEU A 163 23.13 -3.67 -1.09
CA LEU A 163 22.20 -3.28 -2.14
C LEU A 163 22.57 -1.88 -2.64
N GLN A 164 23.74 -1.78 -3.28
CA GLN A 164 24.19 -0.60 -4.01
C GLN A 164 23.72 -0.72 -5.48
N ASP A 165 23.56 0.42 -6.16
CA ASP A 165 23.10 0.56 -7.55
C ASP A 165 21.64 0.13 -7.81
N LEU A 166 21.22 0.04 -9.09
CA LEU A 166 19.84 -0.27 -9.52
C LEU A 166 19.32 -1.50 -8.76
N ILE A 167 18.47 -1.28 -7.75
CA ILE A 167 18.08 -2.31 -6.77
C ILE A 167 17.57 -3.57 -7.46
N GLU A 168 16.79 -3.41 -8.53
CA GLU A 168 16.17 -4.51 -9.28
C GLU A 168 17.18 -5.39 -10.04
N GLN A 169 18.38 -4.88 -10.35
CA GLN A 169 19.44 -5.62 -11.02
C GLN A 169 20.47 -6.19 -10.04
N ASN A 170 20.29 -5.94 -8.75
CA ASN A 170 21.26 -6.37 -7.75
C ASN A 170 21.21 -7.89 -7.56
N LYS A 171 22.38 -8.54 -7.59
CA LYS A 171 22.54 -10.00 -7.45
C LYS A 171 21.93 -10.60 -6.18
N TYR A 172 21.74 -9.80 -5.12
CA TYR A 172 21.14 -10.24 -3.86
C TYR A 172 19.61 -10.18 -3.88
N MET A 173 19.01 -9.59 -4.92
CA MET A 173 17.56 -9.56 -5.11
C MET A 173 17.14 -10.78 -5.93
N THR A 174 16.49 -11.75 -5.28
CA THR A 174 16.01 -12.97 -5.94
C THR A 174 14.52 -12.85 -6.23
N VAL A 175 14.15 -12.85 -7.51
CA VAL A 175 12.75 -12.82 -7.97
C VAL A 175 12.04 -14.12 -7.55
N ILE A 176 10.79 -13.98 -7.12
CA ILE A 176 9.89 -15.12 -6.87
C ILE A 176 9.27 -15.51 -8.21
N GLU A 177 9.73 -16.63 -8.77
CA GLU A 177 9.26 -17.12 -10.05
C GLU A 177 7.74 -17.34 -10.07
N ASN A 178 7.12 -17.03 -11.21
CA ASN A 178 5.69 -17.23 -11.46
C ASN A 178 4.78 -16.56 -10.43
N THR A 179 5.27 -15.54 -9.72
CA THR A 179 4.51 -14.81 -8.71
C THR A 179 4.58 -13.31 -8.97
N HIS A 180 3.43 -12.67 -9.09
CA HIS A 180 3.35 -11.25 -9.39
C HIS A 180 2.11 -10.62 -8.75
N LEU A 181 2.20 -9.32 -8.47
CA LEU A 181 1.07 -8.50 -8.03
C LEU A 181 0.54 -7.70 -9.22
N GLN A 182 -0.74 -7.85 -9.54
CA GLN A 182 -1.40 -7.00 -10.53
C GLN A 182 -1.80 -5.67 -9.90
N TYR A 183 -1.39 -4.56 -10.53
CA TYR A 183 -1.73 -3.22 -10.05
C TYR A 183 -2.04 -2.24 -11.20
N THR A 184 -2.60 -1.10 -10.83
CA THR A 184 -2.64 0.11 -11.67
C THR A 184 -2.16 1.29 -10.85
N LEU A 185 -1.26 2.11 -11.38
CA LEU A 185 -0.87 3.39 -10.81
C LEU A 185 -1.14 4.48 -11.84
N ARG A 186 -1.76 5.58 -11.43
CA ARG A 186 -1.98 6.75 -12.27
C ARG A 186 -1.98 8.04 -11.44
N PRO A 187 -1.64 9.18 -12.05
CA PRO A 187 -1.96 10.48 -11.47
C PRO A 187 -3.45 10.60 -11.16
N HIS A 188 -3.79 11.33 -10.10
CA HIS A 188 -5.17 11.54 -9.69
C HIS A 188 -5.44 13.01 -9.28
N PRO A 189 -5.46 13.95 -10.26
CA PRO A 189 -5.68 15.37 -9.99
C PRO A 189 -6.90 15.72 -9.13
N PRO A 190 -8.04 14.98 -9.18
CA PRO A 190 -9.17 15.27 -8.29
C PRO A 190 -8.83 15.29 -6.79
N LEU A 191 -7.78 14.56 -6.36
CA LEU A 191 -7.32 14.55 -4.97
C LEU A 191 -6.74 15.90 -4.51
N GLU A 192 -6.30 16.76 -5.45
CA GLU A 192 -5.75 18.09 -5.15
C GLU A 192 -6.74 18.96 -4.37
N THR A 193 -8.05 18.79 -4.64
CA THR A 193 -9.11 19.52 -3.94
C THR A 193 -9.18 19.21 -2.44
N MET A 194 -8.62 18.08 -2.00
CA MET A 194 -8.65 17.60 -0.62
C MET A 194 -7.28 17.51 0.05
N TYR A 195 -6.25 18.15 -0.51
CA TYR A 195 -4.90 18.21 0.11
C TYR A 195 -4.91 18.78 1.53
N HIS A 196 -5.88 19.64 1.85
CA HIS A 196 -6.04 20.19 3.20
C HIS A 196 -6.54 19.16 4.22
N LEU A 197 -7.09 18.02 3.77
CA LEU A 197 -7.59 16.94 4.62
C LEU A 197 -6.63 15.75 4.72
N LEU A 198 -5.74 15.60 3.73
CA LEU A 198 -4.82 14.49 3.62
C LEU A 198 -3.38 15.02 3.78
N PRO A 199 -2.64 14.59 4.82
CA PRO A 199 -1.24 14.95 4.93
C PRO A 199 -0.42 14.36 3.77
N GLU A 200 0.59 15.10 3.33
CA GLU A 200 1.51 14.64 2.31
C GLU A 200 2.23 13.35 2.74
N ASN A 201 2.53 12.47 1.77
CA ASN A 201 3.20 11.19 1.99
C ASN A 201 2.40 10.22 2.89
N MET A 202 1.09 10.47 3.06
CA MET A 202 0.18 9.57 3.74
C MET A 202 -0.59 8.72 2.73
N LEU A 203 -0.40 7.41 2.83
CA LEU A 203 -1.17 6.41 2.10
C LEU A 203 -2.51 6.19 2.80
N VAL A 204 -3.62 6.38 2.07
CA VAL A 204 -4.98 6.18 2.59
C VAL A 204 -5.85 5.37 1.64
N SER A 205 -6.74 4.53 2.17
CA SER A 205 -7.79 3.88 1.37
C SER A 205 -9.15 4.52 1.62
N GLY A 206 -10.11 4.26 0.74
CA GLY A 206 -11.47 4.79 0.87
C GLY A 206 -12.23 4.35 2.14
N LEU A 207 -11.77 3.29 2.82
CA LEU A 207 -12.36 2.79 4.07
C LEU A 207 -11.65 3.35 5.31
N GLN A 208 -10.58 4.11 5.13
CA GLN A 208 -9.78 4.61 6.25
C GLN A 208 -10.49 5.78 6.93
N LYS A 209 -10.67 5.67 8.26
CA LYS A 209 -11.16 6.77 9.09
C LYS A 209 -10.12 7.89 9.11
N ILE A 210 -10.49 9.06 8.63
CA ILE A 210 -9.70 10.29 8.76
C ILE A 210 -10.23 11.04 9.99
N PRO A 211 -9.42 11.25 11.04
CA PRO A 211 -9.85 11.99 12.23
C PRO A 211 -10.44 13.35 11.86
N GLY A 212 -11.60 13.69 12.42
CA GLY A 212 -12.30 14.94 12.13
C GLY A 212 -13.24 14.90 10.92
N LEU A 213 -13.21 13.84 10.11
CA LEU A 213 -14.22 13.59 9.08
C LEU A 213 -15.30 12.63 9.59
N LEU A 214 -16.56 13.01 9.37
CA LEU A 214 -17.68 12.11 9.62
C LEU A 214 -17.74 11.09 8.49
N LEU A 215 -17.99 9.83 8.86
CA LEU A 215 -18.32 8.82 7.89
C LEU A 215 -19.65 9.19 7.26
N THR A 216 -19.71 9.27 5.93
CA THR A 216 -20.99 9.30 5.23
C THR A 216 -21.69 7.97 5.53
N HIS A 217 -22.87 8.06 6.15
CA HIS A 217 -23.68 6.90 6.53
C HIS A 217 -24.10 6.13 5.26
N GLY A 218 -23.29 5.16 4.85
CA GLY A 218 -23.66 4.19 3.81
C GLY A 218 -24.27 2.99 4.50
N GLU A 219 -25.59 2.86 4.39
CA GLU A 219 -26.38 1.77 4.96
C GLU A 219 -25.76 0.40 4.65
N THR A 220 -25.54 -0.39 5.70
CA THR A 220 -25.41 -1.84 5.60
C THR A 220 -26.75 -2.42 5.15
N SER A 221 -27.02 -2.44 3.84
CA SER A 221 -28.03 -3.31 3.27
C SER A 221 -27.43 -4.10 2.10
N LYS A 222 -27.68 -5.41 2.13
CA LYS A 222 -27.21 -6.37 1.12
C LYS A 222 -27.72 -5.94 -0.26
N GLY A 223 -26.83 -5.63 -1.19
CA GLY A 223 -27.18 -5.36 -2.58
C GLY A 223 -25.93 -5.20 -3.43
N SER A 224 -25.90 -5.90 -4.55
CA SER A 224 -24.84 -5.92 -5.57
C SER A 224 -24.28 -4.53 -5.91
N PHE A 225 -22.97 -4.34 -5.74
CA PHE A 225 -22.25 -3.18 -6.28
C PHE A 225 -22.09 -3.34 -7.80
N HIS A 226 -22.92 -2.61 -8.56
CA HIS A 226 -22.51 -2.15 -9.88
C HIS A 226 -21.60 -0.92 -9.69
N SER A 227 -20.50 -0.93 -10.44
CA SER A 227 -19.53 0.15 -10.50
C SER A 227 -20.17 1.39 -11.12
N ASP A 228 -20.52 2.38 -10.31
CA ASP A 228 -20.76 3.73 -10.79
C ASP A 228 -20.06 4.76 -9.90
N SER A 229 -19.23 5.55 -10.58
CA SER A 229 -18.62 6.84 -10.25
C SER A 229 -19.04 7.46 -8.90
N CYS A 230 -18.14 7.44 -7.91
CA CYS A 230 -18.19 8.41 -6.81
C CYS A 230 -17.80 9.80 -7.35
N MET A 231 -18.75 10.52 -7.94
CA MET A 231 -18.65 11.96 -8.10
C MET A 231 -18.97 12.62 -6.75
N CYS A 232 -17.96 13.17 -6.08
CA CYS A 232 -18.20 14.24 -5.12
C CYS A 232 -18.72 15.46 -5.88
N LYS A 233 -20.05 15.62 -5.96
CA LYS A 233 -20.66 16.90 -6.32
C LYS A 233 -20.41 17.87 -5.16
N SER A 234 -19.50 18.81 -5.38
CA SER A 234 -19.29 19.96 -4.50
C SER A 234 -20.49 20.90 -4.60
N ASP A 235 -21.45 20.76 -3.69
CA ASP A 235 -22.53 21.73 -3.55
C ASP A 235 -22.04 22.91 -2.71
N HIS A 236 -21.97 24.10 -3.33
CA HIS A 236 -21.67 25.35 -2.67
C HIS A 236 -22.81 25.75 -1.72
N ARG A 237 -22.76 25.31 -0.46
CA ARG A 237 -23.53 25.94 0.63
C ARG A 237 -22.70 26.07 1.89
N THR A 238 -22.28 27.31 2.12
CA THR A 238 -21.97 28.00 3.39
C THR A 238 -21.88 27.12 4.63
N VAL A 239 -20.65 26.80 5.04
CA VAL A 239 -20.37 26.31 6.40
C VAL A 239 -20.44 27.51 7.35
N ARG A 240 -21.51 27.59 8.17
CA ARG A 240 -21.50 28.42 9.38
C ARG A 240 -20.81 27.61 10.48
N LEU A 241 -19.73 28.15 11.02
CA LEU A 241 -19.09 27.67 12.23
C LEU A 241 -20.00 27.96 13.42
N ALA A 242 -20.18 26.97 14.30
CA ALA A 242 -20.72 27.16 15.64
C ALA A 242 -19.56 27.51 16.60
#